data_AF-A0A358QLD0-F1
#
_entry.id   AF-A0A358QLD0-F1
#
_cell.length_a   1.000
_cell.length_b   1.000
_cell.length_c   1.000
_cell.angle_alpha   90.00
_cell.angle_beta   90.00
_cell.angle_gamma   90.00
#
_symmetry.space_group_name_H-M   'P 1'
#
loop_
_entity.id
_entity.type
_entity.pdbx_description
1 polymer ?
#
loop_
_entity_poly.entity_id
_entity_poly.type
_entity_poly.pdbx_seq_one_letter_code
_entity_poly.pdbx_strand_id
1 'polypeptide(L)'
;MLTGCASSGPPPPWRSGHPDPASLSLLDPAQAGSCAAAAPYPGQAPAAISFQGQEYVQSSRQPYQASPAGSVEIDHSGDWSFFFGSGTTLTLVTPQADFVYQARSC
;
A
#
# COMPACT_ATOMS: atom_id res chain seq x y z
N MET A 1 -20.37 -23.59 6.84
CA MET A 1 -21.59 -22.88 6.37
C MET A 1 -21.40 -21.41 6.67
N LEU A 2 -21.86 -20.55 5.74
CA LEU A 2 -21.79 -19.07 5.74
C LEU A 2 -20.38 -18.51 5.47
N THR A 3 -20.11 -17.64 4.50
CA THR A 3 -20.97 -16.87 3.59
C THR A 3 -20.08 -16.38 2.45
N GLY A 4 -20.60 -16.36 1.22
CA GLY A 4 -19.85 -15.92 0.05
C GLY A 4 -19.36 -14.47 0.19
N CYS A 5 -18.12 -14.22 -0.22
CA CYS A 5 -17.72 -12.89 -0.66
C CYS A 5 -18.14 -12.75 -2.12
N ALA A 6 -19.45 -12.68 -2.35
CA ALA A 6 -19.98 -12.09 -3.56
C ALA A 6 -19.70 -10.59 -3.45
N SER A 7 -18.68 -10.11 -4.15
CA SER A 7 -18.68 -8.76 -4.69
C SER A 7 -17.74 -8.73 -5.88
N SER A 8 -18.29 -8.92 -7.08
CA SER A 8 -17.62 -8.64 -8.36
C SER A 8 -17.53 -7.13 -8.64
N GLY A 9 -17.50 -6.31 -7.59
CA GLY A 9 -17.16 -4.91 -7.68
C GLY A 9 -15.66 -4.72 -7.47
N PRO A 10 -15.05 -3.67 -8.03
CA PRO A 10 -13.71 -3.28 -7.62
C PRO A 10 -13.69 -3.15 -6.09
N PRO A 11 -12.58 -3.54 -5.43
CA PRO A 11 -12.46 -3.35 -3.99
C PRO A 11 -12.80 -1.90 -3.64
N PRO A 12 -13.51 -1.66 -2.53
CA PRO A 12 -13.70 -0.30 -2.06
C PRO A 12 -12.31 0.34 -1.87
N PRO A 13 -12.19 1.66 -2.09
CA PRO A 13 -10.92 2.34 -1.89
C PRO A 13 -10.41 2.03 -0.48
N TRP A 14 -9.11 1.77 -0.36
CA TRP A 14 -8.51 1.38 0.92
C TRP A 14 -8.87 2.35 2.07
N ARG A 15 -9.03 3.65 1.77
CA ARG A 15 -9.62 4.64 2.68
C ARG A 15 -10.63 5.53 1.98
N SER A 16 -11.70 5.85 2.70
CA SER A 16 -12.69 6.84 2.28
C SER A 16 -12.02 8.20 2.04
N GLY A 17 -12.26 8.78 0.87
CA GLY A 17 -11.70 10.07 0.45
C GLY A 17 -10.37 9.98 -0.30
N HIS A 18 -9.82 8.79 -0.48
CA HIS A 18 -8.61 8.57 -1.26
C HIS A 18 -8.88 7.54 -2.36
N PRO A 19 -8.95 7.94 -3.65
CA PRO A 19 -9.14 6.97 -4.72
C PRO A 19 -7.99 5.97 -4.74
N ASP A 20 -8.24 4.76 -5.21
CA ASP A 20 -7.13 3.84 -5.46
C ASP A 20 -6.28 4.37 -6.63
N PRO A 21 -4.95 4.36 -6.51
CA PRO A 21 -4.02 4.74 -7.56
C PRO A 21 -4.21 3.84 -8.80
N ALA A 22 -3.91 4.37 -9.98
CA ALA A 22 -4.20 3.65 -11.23
C ALA A 22 -3.25 2.46 -11.45
N SER A 23 -2.00 2.59 -11.03
CA SER A 23 -0.93 1.63 -11.31
C SER A 23 -0.78 0.53 -10.25
N LEU A 24 -1.43 0.66 -9.09
CA LEU A 24 -1.27 -0.24 -7.95
C LEU A 24 -2.58 -0.44 -7.20
N SER A 25 -2.73 -1.58 -6.54
CA SER A 25 -3.91 -1.90 -5.73
C SER A 25 -3.57 -1.82 -4.25
N LEU A 26 -4.31 -1.00 -3.51
CA LEU A 26 -4.15 -0.83 -2.06
C LEU A 26 -5.01 -1.84 -1.30
N LEU A 27 -4.42 -2.52 -0.34
CA LEU A 27 -5.06 -3.62 0.38
C LEU A 27 -5.07 -3.36 1.89
N ASP A 28 -6.27 -3.44 2.47
CA ASP A 28 -6.49 -3.52 3.92
C ASP A 28 -6.08 -4.91 4.48
N PRO A 29 -5.83 -5.09 5.79
CA PRO A 29 -5.60 -6.40 6.38
C PRO A 29 -6.66 -7.45 6.05
N ALA A 30 -7.93 -7.07 5.90
CA ALA A 30 -8.98 -8.00 5.51
C ALA A 30 -8.80 -8.52 4.07
N GLN A 31 -8.20 -7.72 3.19
CA GLN A 31 -8.00 -8.05 1.77
C GLN A 31 -6.68 -8.79 1.53
N ALA A 32 -5.60 -8.34 2.16
CA ALA A 32 -4.27 -8.94 2.03
C ALA A 32 -4.02 -10.12 2.99
N GLY A 33 -4.94 -10.39 3.91
CA GLY A 33 -4.90 -11.56 4.78
C GLY A 33 -3.62 -11.66 5.62
N SER A 34 -2.92 -12.80 5.52
CA SER A 34 -1.77 -13.12 6.39
C SER A 34 -0.55 -12.22 6.14
N CYS A 35 -0.41 -11.65 4.94
CA CYS A 35 0.70 -10.76 4.61
C CYS A 35 0.56 -9.43 5.36
N ALA A 36 -0.63 -8.85 5.30
CA ALA A 36 -0.94 -7.58 5.97
C ALA A 36 -1.07 -7.70 7.50
N ALA A 37 -1.25 -8.91 8.06
CA ALA A 37 -1.22 -9.13 9.51
C ALA A 37 0.12 -8.70 10.15
N ALA A 38 1.20 -8.64 9.36
CA ALA A 38 2.51 -8.15 9.80
C ALA A 38 2.70 -6.64 9.63
N ALA A 39 1.70 -5.91 9.10
CA ALA A 39 1.80 -4.47 8.92
C ALA A 39 1.81 -3.74 10.28
N PRO A 40 2.79 -2.86 10.54
CA PRO A 40 2.91 -2.21 11.84
C PRO A 40 1.88 -1.08 12.05
N TYR A 41 1.46 -0.38 10.99
CA TYR A 41 0.54 0.76 11.05
C TYR A 41 -0.59 0.68 9.99
N PRO A 42 -1.42 -0.38 9.99
CA PRO A 42 -2.44 -0.62 8.95
C PRO A 42 -3.59 0.41 8.97
N GLY A 43 -3.78 1.13 10.08
CA GLY A 43 -4.80 2.18 10.19
C GLY A 43 -4.36 3.56 9.66
N GLN A 44 -3.06 3.73 9.37
CA GLN A 44 -2.51 5.01 8.88
C GLN A 44 -2.16 4.96 7.39
N ALA A 45 -1.70 3.80 6.91
CA ALA A 45 -1.33 3.53 5.54
C ALA A 45 -1.78 2.10 5.15
N PRO A 46 -1.92 1.77 3.85
CA PRO A 46 -2.27 0.44 3.39
C PRO A 46 -1.45 -0.63 4.10
N ALA A 47 -2.08 -1.74 4.45
CA ALA A 47 -1.35 -2.80 5.12
C ALA A 47 -0.48 -3.56 4.12
N ALA A 48 -1.01 -3.74 2.91
CA ALA A 48 -0.25 -4.21 1.76
C ALA A 48 -0.62 -3.44 0.49
N ILE A 49 0.26 -3.52 -0.49
CA ILE A 49 0.11 -2.94 -1.81
C ILE A 49 0.46 -4.01 -2.83
N SER A 50 -0.41 -4.22 -3.83
CA SER A 50 -0.08 -5.03 -5.00
C SER A 50 0.38 -4.14 -6.14
N PHE A 51 1.58 -4.37 -6.64
CA PHE A 51 2.16 -3.64 -7.76
C PHE A 51 2.84 -4.62 -8.72
N GLN A 52 2.47 -4.58 -10.00
CA GLN A 52 2.97 -5.48 -11.04
C GLN A 52 2.89 -6.98 -10.69
N GLY A 53 1.84 -7.38 -9.96
CA GLY A 53 1.66 -8.77 -9.52
C GLY A 53 2.60 -9.23 -8.41
N GLN A 54 3.30 -8.30 -7.75
CA GLN A 54 4.05 -8.54 -6.51
C GLN A 54 3.35 -7.83 -5.36
N GLU A 55 3.26 -8.52 -4.21
CA GLU A 55 2.68 -7.94 -3.01
C GLU A 55 3.78 -7.39 -2.09
N TYR A 56 3.55 -6.16 -1.64
CA TYR A 56 4.45 -5.42 -0.77
C TYR A 56 3.74 -5.16 0.54
N VAL A 57 4.36 -5.57 1.64
CA VAL A 57 3.78 -5.42 2.98
C VAL A 57 4.45 -4.25 3.68
N GLN A 58 3.68 -3.47 4.41
CA GLN A 58 4.19 -2.38 5.21
C GLN A 58 5.23 -2.90 6.22
N SER A 59 6.44 -2.35 6.17
CA SER A 59 7.58 -2.78 6.96
C SER A 59 7.93 -1.77 8.04
N SER A 60 7.89 -0.48 7.73
CA SER A 60 8.21 0.57 8.70
C SER A 60 7.55 1.90 8.39
N ARG A 61 7.53 2.78 9.40
CA ARG A 61 7.13 4.18 9.29
C ARG A 61 8.33 5.06 9.57
N GLN A 62 8.51 6.08 8.75
CA GLN A 62 9.59 7.05 8.83
C GLN A 62 9.00 8.47 8.89
N PRO A 63 9.74 9.46 9.44
CA PRO A 63 9.35 10.85 9.32
C PRO A 63 9.22 11.25 7.85
N TYR A 64 8.27 12.14 7.54
CA TYR A 64 8.01 12.59 6.18
C TYR A 64 9.28 13.06 5.46
N GLN A 65 9.50 12.52 4.26
CA GLN A 65 10.50 12.97 3.31
C GLN A 65 9.81 13.29 1.99
N ALA A 66 9.96 14.53 1.52
CA ALA A 66 9.28 14.99 0.30
C ALA A 66 9.60 14.15 -0.95
N SER A 67 10.76 13.50 -0.99
CA SER A 67 11.12 12.55 -2.05
C SER A 67 12.16 11.57 -1.52
N PRO A 68 11.89 10.25 -1.53
CA PRO A 68 12.86 9.24 -1.11
C PRO A 68 14.01 9.21 -2.13
N ALA A 69 15.25 9.40 -1.67
CA ALA A 69 16.42 9.44 -2.54
C ALA A 69 16.59 8.11 -3.31
N GLY A 70 16.82 8.20 -4.62
CA GLY A 70 17.03 7.01 -5.47
C GLY A 70 15.76 6.21 -5.76
N SER A 71 14.59 6.80 -5.56
CA SER A 71 13.29 6.22 -5.95
C SER A 71 12.64 7.04 -7.07
N VAL A 72 11.74 6.40 -7.82
CA VAL A 72 10.95 7.01 -8.89
C VAL A 72 9.48 7.01 -8.48
N GLU A 73 8.80 8.14 -8.65
CA GLU A 73 7.34 8.17 -8.47
C GLU A 73 6.68 7.31 -9.55
N ILE A 74 5.88 6.35 -9.12
CA ILE A 74 5.17 5.41 -10.01
C ILE A 74 3.68 5.72 -10.14
N ASP A 75 3.10 6.33 -9.11
CA ASP A 75 1.70 6.74 -9.08
C ASP A 75 1.48 7.74 -7.94
N HIS A 76 0.35 8.42 -7.98
CA HIS A 76 -0.11 9.26 -6.89
C HIS A 76 -1.62 9.15 -6.81
N SER A 77 -2.14 9.34 -5.61
CA SER A 77 -3.56 9.53 -5.40
C SER A 77 -3.69 10.63 -4.36
N GLY A 78 -4.57 11.61 -4.57
CA GLY A 78 -4.74 12.73 -3.64
C GLY A 78 -3.42 13.36 -3.17
N ASP A 79 -3.21 13.37 -1.86
CA ASP A 79 -2.00 13.88 -1.20
C ASP A 79 -0.93 12.81 -0.98
N TRP A 80 -1.10 11.61 -1.53
CA TRP A 80 -0.16 10.51 -1.39
C TRP A 80 0.58 10.23 -2.69
N SER A 81 1.89 10.12 -2.58
CA SER A 81 2.76 9.73 -3.69
C SER A 81 3.38 8.36 -3.42
N PHE A 82 3.36 7.50 -4.43
CA PHE A 82 3.95 6.17 -4.38
C PHE A 82 5.25 6.18 -5.15
N PHE A 83 6.33 5.82 -4.47
CA PHE A 83 7.66 5.76 -5.03
C PHE A 83 8.17 4.33 -5.06
N PHE A 84 8.71 3.91 -6.19
CA PHE A 84 9.40 2.64 -6.34
C PHE A 84 10.91 2.87 -6.24
N GLY A 85 11.54 2.23 -5.25
CA GLY A 85 12.98 2.32 -5.00
C GLY A 85 13.77 1.22 -5.68
N SER A 86 14.69 0.62 -4.94
CA SER A 86 15.28 -0.68 -5.32
C SER A 86 14.14 -1.69 -5.53
N GLY A 87 14.23 -2.57 -6.52
CA GLY A 87 13.11 -3.37 -7.07
C GLY A 87 12.31 -4.27 -6.11
N THR A 88 12.58 -4.20 -4.80
CA THR A 88 11.87 -4.88 -3.72
C THR A 88 11.26 -3.91 -2.71
N THR A 89 11.33 -2.60 -2.94
CA THR A 89 10.95 -1.56 -1.96
C THR A 89 10.02 -0.54 -2.60
N LEU A 90 8.86 -0.37 -1.99
CA LEU A 90 7.90 0.70 -2.27
C LEU A 90 7.88 1.67 -1.09
N THR A 91 7.75 2.97 -1.37
CA THR A 91 7.56 3.99 -0.34
C THR A 91 6.28 4.74 -0.63
N LEU A 92 5.38 4.80 0.34
CA LEU A 92 4.22 5.67 0.31
C LEU A 92 4.53 6.93 1.11
N VAL A 93 4.59 8.06 0.44
CA VAL A 93 4.75 9.38 1.05
C VAL A 93 3.37 9.95 1.29
N THR A 94 3.10 10.36 2.53
CA THR A 94 1.85 11.03 2.92
C THR A 94 2.17 12.35 3.62
N PRO A 95 1.20 13.26 3.83
CA PRO A 95 1.44 14.50 4.56
C PRO A 95 1.90 14.30 6.02
N GLN A 96 1.68 13.12 6.60
CA GLN A 96 1.96 12.84 8.00
C GLN A 96 3.27 12.06 8.21
N ALA A 97 3.64 11.21 7.26
CA ALA A 97 4.77 10.30 7.37
C ALA A 97 5.01 9.54 6.05
N ASP A 98 6.16 8.89 5.98
CA ASP A 98 6.47 7.96 4.92
C ASP A 98 6.34 6.52 5.44
N PHE A 99 5.81 5.65 4.61
CA PHE A 99 5.62 4.24 4.92
C PHE A 99 6.40 3.41 3.92
N VAL A 100 7.32 2.61 4.42
CA VAL A 100 8.16 1.72 3.60
C VAL A 100 7.49 0.36 3.52
N TYR A 101 7.40 -0.18 2.32
CA TYR A 101 6.87 -1.48 2.00
C TYR A 101 7.95 -2.33 1.36
N GLN A 102 7.98 -3.60 1.72
CA GLN A 102 8.94 -4.56 1.19
C GLN A 102 8.20 -5.69 0.49
N ALA A 103 8.73 -6.12 -0.66
CA ALA A 103 8.27 -7.30 -1.36
C ALA A 103 8.40 -8.49 -0.41
N ARG A 104 7.29 -9.15 -0.11
CA ARG A 104 7.25 -10.36 0.71
C ARG A 104 6.81 -11.51 -0.17
N SER A 105 7.55 -12.61 -0.08
CA SER A 105 7.06 -13.90 -0.54
C SER A 105 6.14 -14.45 0.53
N CYS A 106 4.88 -14.07 0.45
CA CYS A 106 3.79 -14.91 0.91
C CYS A 106 3.41 -15.88 -0.22
#